data_AF-V6M669-F1
#
_entry.id   AF-V6M669-F1
#
_cell.length_a   1.000
_cell.length_b   1.000
_cell.length_c   1.000
_cell.angle_alpha   90.00
_cell.angle_beta   90.00
_cell.angle_gamma   90.00
#
_symmetry.space_group_name_H-M   'P 1'
#
loop_
_entity.id
_entity.type
_entity.pdbx_description
1 polymer ?
#
loop_
_entity_poly.entity_id
_entity_poly.type
_entity_poly.pdbx_seq_one_letter_code
_entity_poly.pdbx_strand_id
1 'polypeptide(L)'
;MSKKRMHNKVKKKLFGLFTGEWFAALMFAVLWVLYLYLLEGFEVYLTSAPSLYAFVMLEWILLQGGFYWFLKWRQVRNKSSSNLPDHQLRLFAFFKKSNMFLIAIGMLVLIYQCYVFAADFYWFLFLFSFAVIEHINYYHIRLSYMSVEEIKELLGQKGLRRSLLAKELKKYHGRLKGKRGAS
;
A
#
# COMPACT_ATOMS: atom_id res chain seq x y z
N MET A 1 -19.69 -7.75 22.54
CA MET A 1 -18.41 -8.42 22.18
C MET A 1 -17.30 -7.79 23.03
N SER A 2 -16.57 -8.56 23.86
CA SER A 2 -15.62 -8.00 24.84
C SER A 2 -14.46 -7.21 24.21
N LYS A 3 -14.14 -6.04 24.78
CA LYS A 3 -13.06 -5.10 24.37
C LYS A 3 -11.70 -5.80 24.16
N LYS A 4 -11.43 -6.85 24.94
CA LYS A 4 -10.21 -7.67 24.89
C LYS A 4 -10.13 -8.56 23.63
N ARG A 5 -11.26 -9.11 23.16
CA ARG A 5 -11.30 -9.92 21.93
C ARG A 5 -11.11 -9.08 20.66
N MET A 6 -11.61 -7.85 20.66
CA MET A 6 -11.45 -6.92 19.53
C MET A 6 -9.98 -6.50 19.37
N HIS A 7 -9.31 -6.15 20.47
CA HIS A 7 -7.88 -5.80 20.51
C HIS A 7 -6.97 -6.90 19.93
N ASN A 8 -7.21 -8.16 20.28
CA ASN A 8 -6.44 -9.29 19.75
C ASN A 8 -6.63 -9.52 18.24
N LYS A 9 -7.84 -9.26 17.71
CA LYS A 9 -8.09 -9.33 16.25
C LYS A 9 -7.37 -8.23 15.50
N VAL A 10 -7.36 -7.00 16.04
CA VAL A 10 -6.59 -5.86 15.48
C VAL A 10 -5.13 -6.23 15.38
N LYS A 11 -4.56 -6.71 16.48
CA LYS A 11 -3.15 -7.09 16.57
C LYS A 11 -2.79 -8.16 15.54
N LYS A 12 -3.62 -9.20 15.39
CA LYS A 12 -3.42 -10.25 14.37
C LYS A 12 -3.49 -9.71 12.95
N LYS A 13 -4.45 -8.83 12.64
CA LYS A 13 -4.61 -8.28 11.28
C LYS A 13 -3.49 -7.30 10.92
N LEU A 14 -3.08 -6.43 11.85
CA LEU A 14 -1.91 -5.56 11.67
C LEU A 14 -0.62 -6.36 11.51
N PHE A 15 -0.47 -7.44 12.29
CA PHE A 15 0.66 -8.33 12.14
C PHE A 15 0.63 -9.02 10.77
N GLY A 16 -0.53 -9.50 10.31
CA GLY A 16 -0.69 -10.09 8.98
C GLY A 16 -0.38 -9.11 7.85
N LEU A 17 -0.77 -7.84 7.97
CA LEU A 17 -0.42 -6.79 7.02
C LEU A 17 1.08 -6.53 7.04
N PHE A 18 1.67 -6.31 8.22
CA PHE A 18 3.12 -6.14 8.39
C PHE A 18 3.90 -7.30 7.76
N THR A 19 3.57 -8.55 8.11
CA THR A 19 4.24 -9.73 7.55
C THR A 19 3.99 -9.86 6.06
N GLY A 20 2.82 -9.47 5.57
CA GLY A 20 2.49 -9.51 4.14
C GLY A 20 3.35 -8.56 3.32
N GLU A 21 3.53 -7.31 3.78
CA GLU A 21 4.37 -6.32 3.07
C GLU A 21 5.86 -6.69 3.12
N TRP A 22 6.35 -7.14 4.29
CA TRP A 22 7.73 -7.63 4.43
C TRP A 22 7.97 -8.90 3.61
N PHE A 23 6.98 -9.79 3.57
CA PHE A 23 7.03 -10.98 2.74
C PHE A 23 7.00 -10.62 1.25
N ALA A 24 6.21 -9.62 0.84
CA ALA A 24 6.21 -9.14 -0.54
C ALA A 24 7.58 -8.60 -0.95
N ALA A 25 8.16 -7.69 -0.15
CA ALA A 25 9.53 -7.17 -0.37
C ALA A 25 10.57 -8.31 -0.45
N LEU A 26 10.53 -9.23 0.52
CA LEU A 26 11.44 -10.38 0.51
C LEU A 26 11.24 -11.27 -0.73
N MET A 27 9.99 -11.56 -1.10
CA MET A 27 9.68 -12.40 -2.25
C MET A 27 10.07 -11.73 -3.56
N PHE A 28 9.88 -10.42 -3.71
CA PHE A 28 10.35 -9.69 -4.89
C PHE A 28 11.88 -9.75 -5.00
N ALA A 29 12.62 -9.55 -3.91
CA ALA A 29 14.07 -9.70 -3.89
C ALA A 29 14.53 -11.13 -4.20
N VAL A 30 13.91 -12.14 -3.59
CA VAL A 30 14.25 -13.55 -3.84
C VAL A 30 13.94 -13.93 -5.29
N LEU A 31 12.77 -13.56 -5.81
CA LEU A 31 12.40 -13.83 -7.20
C LEU A 31 13.33 -13.11 -8.17
N TRP A 32 13.74 -11.88 -7.87
CA TRP A 32 14.71 -11.14 -8.70
C TRP A 32 16.04 -11.89 -8.85
N VAL A 33 16.59 -12.35 -7.74
CA VAL A 33 17.84 -13.15 -7.73
C VAL A 33 17.63 -14.50 -8.42
N LEU A 34 16.53 -15.19 -8.12
CA LEU A 34 16.23 -16.47 -8.77
C LEU A 34 16.09 -16.33 -10.28
N TYR A 35 15.38 -15.30 -10.76
CA TYR A 35 15.23 -15.06 -12.20
C TYR A 35 16.55 -14.73 -12.89
N LEU A 36 17.46 -14.00 -12.23
CA LEU A 36 18.81 -13.76 -12.72
C LEU A 36 19.61 -15.06 -12.92
N TYR A 37 19.47 -16.04 -12.01
CA TYR A 37 20.24 -17.29 -12.08
C TYR A 37 19.57 -18.40 -12.90
N LEU A 38 18.24 -18.40 -13.02
CA LEU A 38 17.48 -19.50 -13.63
C LEU A 38 17.01 -19.23 -15.06
N LEU A 39 16.90 -17.97 -15.48
CA LEU A 39 16.43 -17.62 -16.83
C LEU A 39 17.56 -17.00 -17.67
N GLU A 40 18.16 -17.83 -18.51
CA GLU A 40 19.09 -17.38 -19.54
C GLU A 40 18.41 -16.35 -20.47
N GLY A 41 19.12 -15.26 -20.78
CA GLY A 41 18.64 -14.17 -21.63
C GLY A 41 17.85 -13.06 -20.93
N PHE A 42 17.54 -13.19 -19.63
CA PHE A 42 16.88 -12.12 -18.86
C PHE A 42 17.86 -11.11 -18.22
N GLU A 43 19.17 -11.37 -18.29
CA GLU A 43 20.20 -10.51 -17.70
C GLU A 43 20.06 -9.06 -18.15
N VAL A 44 19.91 -8.81 -19.45
CA VAL A 44 19.76 -7.45 -20.01
C VAL A 44 18.58 -6.69 -19.40
N TYR A 45 17.52 -7.38 -18.99
CA TYR A 45 16.34 -6.77 -18.36
C TYR A 45 16.48 -6.61 -16.85
N LEU A 46 17.22 -7.50 -16.18
CA LEU A 46 17.35 -7.53 -14.73
C LEU A 46 18.59 -6.78 -14.21
N THR A 47 19.60 -6.57 -15.05
CA THR A 47 20.85 -5.89 -14.67
C THR A 47 21.00 -4.51 -15.29
N SER A 48 20.06 -4.07 -16.15
CA SER A 48 20.12 -2.71 -16.70
C SER A 48 19.97 -1.67 -15.59
N ALA A 49 20.65 -0.53 -15.73
CA ALA A 49 20.57 0.55 -14.76
C ALA A 49 19.12 1.06 -14.55
N PRO A 50 18.28 1.23 -15.60
CA PRO A 50 16.88 1.60 -15.43
C PRO A 50 16.09 0.55 -14.63
N SER A 51 16.21 -0.74 -14.96
CA SER A 51 15.43 -1.78 -14.29
C SER A 51 15.86 -1.98 -12.84
N LEU A 52 17.16 -1.91 -12.55
CA LEU A 52 17.66 -1.88 -11.17
C LEU A 52 17.14 -0.67 -10.40
N TYR A 53 17.10 0.50 -11.04
CA TYR A 53 16.52 1.70 -10.44
C TYR A 53 15.04 1.50 -10.06
N ALA A 54 14.21 1.01 -11.00
CA ALA A 54 12.79 0.76 -10.76
C ALA A 54 12.58 -0.29 -9.67
N PHE A 55 13.39 -1.35 -9.66
CA PHE A 55 13.36 -2.40 -8.65
C PHE A 55 13.71 -1.88 -7.25
N VAL A 56 14.84 -1.16 -7.11
CA VAL A 56 15.26 -0.57 -5.83
C VAL A 56 14.22 0.42 -5.32
N MET A 57 13.62 1.21 -6.22
CA MET A 57 12.58 2.15 -5.86
C MET A 57 11.30 1.44 -5.36
N LEU A 58 10.91 0.33 -5.99
CA LEU A 58 9.80 -0.49 -5.54
C LEU A 58 10.05 -1.06 -4.14
N GLU A 59 11.20 -1.71 -3.94
CA GLU A 59 11.61 -2.26 -2.65
C GLU A 59 11.65 -1.18 -1.55
N TRP A 60 12.20 -0.01 -1.88
CA TRP A 60 12.23 1.13 -0.98
C TRP A 60 10.84 1.54 -0.48
N ILE A 61 9.84 1.58 -1.37
CA ILE A 61 8.46 1.94 -1.01
C ILE A 61 7.80 0.81 -0.20
N LEU A 62 8.00 -0.46 -0.56
CA LEU A 62 7.48 -1.60 0.18
C LEU A 62 8.04 -1.66 1.60
N LEU A 63 9.34 -1.42 1.77
CA LEU A 63 9.99 -1.35 3.09
C LEU A 63 9.42 -0.22 3.96
N GLN A 64 9.13 0.95 3.39
CA GLN A 64 8.45 2.03 4.11
C GLN A 64 7.05 1.60 4.57
N GLY A 65 6.32 0.90 3.70
CA GLY A 65 5.01 0.34 4.00
C GLY A 65 5.05 -0.68 5.14
N GLY A 66 5.98 -1.62 5.09
CA GLY A 66 6.25 -2.57 6.16
C GLY A 66 6.64 -1.87 7.47
N PHE A 67 7.51 -0.87 7.42
CA PHE A 67 7.90 -0.09 8.59
C PHE A 67 6.72 0.67 9.22
N TYR A 68 5.82 1.22 8.40
CA TYR A 68 4.59 1.84 8.87
C TYR A 68 3.70 0.86 9.65
N TRP A 69 3.45 -0.32 9.07
CA TRP A 69 2.62 -1.34 9.74
C TRP A 69 3.26 -1.85 11.03
N PHE A 70 4.59 -1.93 11.07
CA PHE A 70 5.33 -2.24 12.30
C PHE A 70 5.08 -1.21 13.39
N LEU A 71 5.18 0.08 13.08
CA LEU A 71 4.92 1.16 14.02
C LEU A 71 3.47 1.14 14.53
N LYS A 72 2.49 0.90 13.63
CA LYS A 72 1.08 0.75 14.00
C LYS A 72 0.84 -0.47 14.88
N TRP A 73 1.45 -1.61 14.58
CA TRP A 73 1.37 -2.80 15.42
C TRP A 73 1.96 -2.53 16.82
N ARG A 74 3.10 -1.84 16.89
CA ARG A 74 3.74 -1.44 18.16
C ARG A 74 2.84 -0.50 18.98
N GLN A 75 2.16 0.45 18.35
CA GLN A 75 1.19 1.33 19.01
C GLN A 75 0.03 0.54 19.62
N VAL A 76 -0.60 -0.35 18.85
CA VAL A 76 -1.70 -1.19 19.35
C VAL A 76 -1.24 -2.11 20.47
N ARG A 77 -0.02 -2.67 20.37
CA ARG A 77 0.57 -3.52 21.42
C ARG A 77 0.74 -2.75 22.74
N ASN A 78 1.20 -1.51 22.66
CA ASN A 78 1.50 -0.69 23.84
C ASN A 78 0.25 0.05 24.39
N LYS A 79 -0.94 -0.17 23.83
CA LYS A 79 -2.22 0.50 24.18
C LYS A 79 -2.14 2.04 24.18
N SER A 80 -1.12 2.59 23.56
CA SER A 80 -0.95 4.02 23.43
C SER A 80 -1.97 4.50 22.39
N SER A 81 -2.92 5.30 22.85
CA SER A 81 -3.97 5.89 22.00
C SER A 81 -3.56 7.26 21.45
N SER A 82 -2.33 7.70 21.74
CA SER A 82 -1.77 8.94 21.20
C SER A 82 -1.31 8.75 19.76
N ASN A 83 -1.37 9.82 18.99
CA ASN A 83 -0.86 9.90 17.63
C ASN A 83 0.59 9.41 17.52
N LEU A 84 1.01 9.04 16.30
CA LEU A 84 2.42 8.78 15.97
C LEU A 84 3.25 9.95 16.53
N PRO A 85 4.33 9.67 17.29
CA PRO A 85 5.16 10.75 17.81
C PRO A 85 5.76 11.56 16.66
N ASP A 86 5.93 12.87 16.87
CA ASP A 86 6.26 13.83 15.81
C ASP A 86 7.52 13.47 15.02
N HIS A 87 8.48 12.76 15.61
CA HIS A 87 9.66 12.27 14.91
C HIS A 87 9.32 11.26 13.80
N GLN A 88 8.32 10.40 14.02
CA GLN A 88 7.87 9.41 13.03
C GLN A 88 7.09 10.11 11.92
N LEU A 89 6.25 11.09 12.26
CA LEU A 89 5.56 11.92 11.27
C LEU A 89 6.54 12.69 10.37
N ARG A 90 7.60 13.27 10.95
CA ARG A 90 8.69 13.91 10.18
C ARG A 90 9.42 12.93 9.27
N LEU A 91 9.67 11.70 9.73
CA LEU A 91 10.28 10.67 8.91
C LEU A 91 9.40 10.27 7.71
N PHE A 92 8.09 10.10 7.91
CA PHE A 92 7.17 9.83 6.80
C PHE A 92 7.01 11.01 5.85
N ALA A 93 7.09 12.25 6.35
CA ALA A 93 7.14 13.43 5.50
C ALA A 93 8.41 13.46 4.64
N PHE A 94 9.56 13.08 5.20
CA PHE A 94 10.81 12.90 4.46
C PHE A 94 10.67 11.79 3.41
N PHE A 95 10.13 10.62 3.78
CA PHE A 95 9.89 9.53 2.84
C PHE A 95 8.95 9.93 1.70
N LYS A 96 7.89 10.69 1.98
CA LYS A 96 7.02 11.24 0.94
C LYS A 96 7.79 12.11 -0.04
N LYS A 97 8.62 13.04 0.45
CA LYS A 97 9.46 13.90 -0.41
C LYS A 97 10.48 13.09 -1.21
N SER A 98 11.16 12.13 -0.56
CA SER A 98 12.11 11.22 -1.22
C SER A 98 11.43 10.44 -2.34
N ASN A 99 10.25 9.89 -2.10
CA ASN A 99 9.52 9.12 -3.11
C ASN A 99 9.08 10.01 -4.28
N MET A 100 8.64 11.24 -4.04
CA MET A 100 8.30 12.18 -5.12
C MET A 100 9.52 12.52 -5.98
N PHE A 101 10.68 12.72 -5.35
CA PHE A 101 11.93 12.95 -6.06
C PHE A 101 12.34 11.75 -6.93
N LEU A 102 12.25 10.53 -6.37
CA LEU A 102 12.52 9.28 -7.11
C LEU A 102 11.51 9.06 -8.24
N ILE A 103 10.22 9.35 -8.03
CA ILE A 103 9.21 9.27 -9.11
C ILE A 103 9.56 10.25 -10.22
N ALA A 104 9.96 11.49 -9.90
CA ALA A 104 10.34 12.48 -10.89
C ALA A 104 11.54 12.03 -11.73
N ILE A 105 12.59 11.49 -11.10
CA ILE A 105 13.74 10.92 -11.83
C ILE A 105 13.30 9.74 -12.69
N GLY A 106 12.48 8.84 -12.15
CA GLY A 106 11.97 7.68 -12.89
C GLY A 106 11.14 8.06 -14.12
N MET A 107 10.38 9.16 -14.06
CA MET A 107 9.67 9.71 -15.22
C MET A 107 10.64 10.22 -16.30
N LEU A 108 11.73 10.87 -15.93
CA LEU A 108 12.76 11.28 -16.90
C LEU A 108 13.42 10.06 -17.55
N VAL A 109 13.74 9.04 -16.76
CA VAL A 109 14.27 7.76 -17.27
C VAL A 109 13.26 7.09 -18.20
N LEU A 110 11.96 7.11 -17.87
CA LEU A 110 10.91 6.55 -18.71
C LEU A 110 10.84 7.23 -20.09
N ILE A 111 10.92 8.57 -20.12
CA ILE A 111 10.92 9.34 -21.36
C ILE A 111 12.15 9.01 -22.20
N TYR A 112 13.33 8.92 -21.57
CA TYR A 112 14.57 8.54 -22.25
C TYR A 112 14.49 7.13 -22.85
N GLN A 113 14.03 6.15 -22.07
CA GLN A 113 13.86 4.77 -22.53
C GLN A 113 12.87 4.65 -23.69
N CYS A 114 11.80 5.46 -23.67
CA CYS A 114 10.82 5.56 -24.75
C CYS A 114 11.46 6.12 -26.04
N TYR A 115 12.28 7.17 -25.91
CA TYR A 115 12.96 7.80 -27.04
C TYR A 115 13.97 6.86 -27.72
N VAL A 116 14.73 6.10 -26.94
CA VAL A 116 15.77 5.19 -27.44
C VAL A 116 15.20 3.84 -27.88
N PHE A 117 13.91 3.56 -27.64
CA PHE A 117 13.29 2.24 -27.85
C PHE A 117 14.11 1.11 -27.22
N ALA A 118 14.49 1.30 -25.96
CA ALA A 118 15.31 0.34 -25.25
C ALA A 118 14.58 -1.00 -25.07
N ALA A 119 15.31 -2.13 -25.18
CA ALA A 119 14.73 -3.46 -25.06
C ALA A 119 14.05 -3.68 -23.69
N ASP A 120 14.60 -3.10 -22.63
CA ASP A 120 14.10 -3.20 -21.25
C ASP A 120 12.98 -2.20 -20.93
N PHE A 121 12.51 -1.40 -21.89
CA PHE A 121 11.48 -0.38 -21.69
C PHE A 121 10.22 -0.94 -21.03
N TYR A 122 9.67 -2.05 -21.54
CA TYR A 122 8.43 -2.63 -21.00
C TYR A 122 8.62 -3.19 -19.59
N TRP A 123 9.79 -3.75 -19.30
CA TRP A 123 10.11 -4.28 -17.98
C TRP A 123 10.28 -3.15 -16.97
N PHE A 124 11.02 -2.10 -17.34
CA PHE A 124 11.12 -0.87 -16.56
C PHE A 124 9.75 -0.25 -16.28
N LEU A 125 8.92 -0.09 -17.32
CA LEU A 125 7.57 0.48 -17.21
C LEU A 125 6.71 -0.33 -16.24
N PHE A 126 6.77 -1.66 -16.30
CA PHE A 126 6.04 -2.54 -15.40
C PHE A 126 6.44 -2.31 -13.93
N LEU A 127 7.73 -2.39 -13.61
CA LEU A 127 8.24 -2.20 -12.25
C LEU A 127 7.98 -0.79 -11.73
N PHE A 128 8.24 0.21 -12.56
CA PHE A 128 8.05 1.61 -12.20
C PHE A 128 6.57 1.93 -11.95
N SER A 129 5.66 1.41 -12.77
CA SER A 129 4.22 1.55 -12.54
C SER A 129 3.79 0.91 -11.22
N PHE A 130 4.32 -0.28 -10.90
CA PHE A 130 4.04 -0.94 -9.64
C PHE A 130 4.56 -0.11 -8.44
N ALA A 131 5.75 0.46 -8.53
CA ALA A 131 6.29 1.37 -7.53
C ALA A 131 5.41 2.63 -7.33
N VAL A 132 4.93 3.24 -8.42
CA VAL A 132 4.02 4.40 -8.36
C VAL A 132 2.67 4.02 -7.75
N ILE A 133 2.12 2.86 -8.11
CA ILE A 133 0.89 2.34 -7.51
C ILE A 133 1.08 2.15 -6.01
N GLU A 134 2.18 1.55 -5.57
CA GLU A 134 2.47 1.40 -4.14
C GLU A 134 2.65 2.75 -3.45
N HIS A 135 3.31 3.73 -4.09
CA HIS A 135 3.38 5.08 -3.54
C HIS A 135 1.98 5.68 -3.32
N ILE A 136 1.10 5.61 -4.32
CA ILE A 136 -0.28 6.11 -4.22
C ILE A 136 -1.04 5.34 -3.14
N ASN A 137 -0.86 4.02 -3.09
CA ASN A 137 -1.45 3.15 -2.07
C ASN A 137 -1.07 3.64 -0.67
N TYR A 138 0.22 3.88 -0.41
CA TYR A 138 0.73 4.25 0.91
C TYR A 138 0.55 5.71 1.30
N TYR A 139 0.54 6.66 0.36
CA TYR A 139 0.51 8.08 0.70
C TYR A 139 -0.81 8.77 0.35
N HIS A 140 -1.67 8.16 -0.47
CA HIS A 140 -2.92 8.76 -0.94
C HIS A 140 -4.18 7.93 -0.63
N ILE A 141 -4.19 6.61 -0.84
CA ILE A 141 -5.43 5.79 -0.76
C ILE A 141 -5.57 5.04 0.58
N ARG A 142 -4.61 4.20 0.95
CA ARG A 142 -4.71 3.27 2.09
C ARG A 142 -4.41 3.93 3.44
N LEU A 143 -3.75 5.08 3.43
CA LEU A 143 -3.23 5.76 4.62
C LEU A 143 -3.84 7.14 4.86
N SER A 144 -4.22 7.87 3.80
CA SER A 144 -4.79 9.21 3.97
C SER A 144 -6.13 9.19 4.69
N TYR A 145 -6.85 8.08 4.67
CA TYR A 145 -8.15 7.98 5.32
C TYR A 145 -8.08 7.36 6.71
N MET A 146 -7.33 6.27 6.93
CA MET A 146 -7.43 5.54 8.19
C MET A 146 -6.57 6.11 9.33
N SER A 147 -7.17 7.00 10.13
CA SER A 147 -6.66 7.34 11.47
C SER A 147 -6.68 6.11 12.39
N VAL A 148 -5.97 6.19 13.53
CA VAL A 148 -5.98 5.12 14.54
C VAL A 148 -7.40 4.87 15.07
N GLU A 149 -8.24 5.90 15.11
CA GLU A 149 -9.67 5.79 15.42
C GLU A 149 -10.41 5.00 14.34
N GLU A 150 -10.20 5.28 13.05
CA GLU A 150 -10.87 4.56 11.96
C GLU A 150 -10.48 3.07 11.91
N ILE A 151 -9.24 2.73 12.22
CA ILE A 151 -8.83 1.31 12.34
C ILE A 151 -9.59 0.63 13.48
N LYS A 152 -9.77 1.33 14.62
CA LYS A 152 -10.60 0.82 15.73
C LYS A 152 -12.07 0.71 15.33
N GLU A 153 -12.60 1.65 14.55
CA GLU A 153 -13.97 1.63 14.03
C GLU A 153 -14.21 0.51 13.02
N LEU A 154 -13.28 0.27 12.10
CA LEU A 154 -13.31 -0.86 11.16
C LEU A 154 -13.26 -2.22 11.86
N LEU A 155 -12.78 -2.27 13.10
CA LEU A 155 -12.73 -3.48 13.91
C LEU A 155 -13.95 -3.60 14.83
N GLY A 156 -14.56 -2.48 15.18
CA GLY A 156 -15.90 -2.42 15.79
C GLY A 156 -17.01 -2.78 14.80
N GLN A 157 -16.86 -2.39 13.53
CA GLN A 157 -17.79 -2.73 12.45
C GLN A 157 -17.35 -4.01 11.76
N LYS A 158 -18.07 -5.10 12.04
CA LYS A 158 -17.93 -6.37 11.32
C LYS A 158 -18.21 -6.16 9.83
N GLY A 159 -17.15 -6.19 9.04
CA GLY A 159 -17.24 -6.39 7.61
C GLY A 159 -17.29 -5.07 6.84
N LEU A 160 -16.44 -5.02 5.81
CA LEU A 160 -16.58 -4.27 4.57
C LEU A 160 -17.86 -3.43 4.53
N ARG A 161 -17.73 -2.11 4.45
CA ARG A 161 -18.79 -1.24 3.93
C ARG A 161 -19.36 -1.93 2.67
N ARG A 162 -20.51 -2.61 2.79
CA ARG A 162 -21.57 -2.39 1.79
C ARG A 162 -21.74 -0.89 1.82
N SER A 163 -21.35 -0.27 0.72
CA SER A 163 -21.25 1.17 0.54
C SER A 163 -22.37 1.87 1.30
N LEU A 164 -22.08 3.00 1.96
CA LEU A 164 -23.12 3.86 2.53
C LEU A 164 -24.28 4.03 1.52
N LEU A 165 -23.92 4.12 0.24
CA LEU A 165 -24.79 4.00 -0.94
C LEU A 165 -25.76 2.81 -0.93
N ALA A 166 -25.32 1.58 -0.69
CA ALA A 166 -26.20 0.40 -0.68
C ALA A 166 -27.21 0.42 0.49
N LYS A 167 -26.86 1.04 1.62
CA LYS A 167 -27.77 1.25 2.75
C LYS A 167 -28.78 2.37 2.44
N GLU A 168 -28.32 3.45 1.82
CA GLU A 168 -29.17 4.56 1.39
C GLU A 168 -30.12 4.16 0.25
N LEU A 169 -29.66 3.39 -0.75
CA LEU A 169 -30.50 2.86 -1.83
C LEU A 169 -31.63 1.98 -1.29
N LYS A 170 -31.33 1.12 -0.30
CA LYS A 170 -32.33 0.25 0.32
C LYS A 170 -33.38 1.07 1.08
N LYS A 171 -32.97 2.14 1.75
CA LYS A 171 -33.86 3.07 2.47
C LYS A 171 -34.73 3.89 1.51
N TYR A 172 -34.18 4.31 0.37
CA TYR A 172 -34.90 5.03 -0.67
C TYR A 172 -35.97 4.15 -1.36
N HIS A 173 -35.62 2.92 -1.76
CA HIS A 173 -36.57 1.97 -2.36
C HIS A 173 -37.69 1.54 -1.38
N GLY A 174 -37.38 1.43 -0.08
CA GLY A 174 -38.39 1.16 0.95
C GLY A 174 -39.43 2.28 1.09
N ARG A 175 -39.02 3.55 1.00
CA ARG A 175 -39.93 4.71 1.06
C ARG A 175 -40.85 4.81 -0.17
N LEU A 176 -40.38 4.41 -1.35
CA LEU A 176 -41.18 4.41 -2.57
C LEU A 176 -42.25 3.31 -2.60
N LYS A 177 -41.97 2.14 -2.02
CA LYS A 177 -42.98 1.08 -1.85
C LYS A 177 -44.06 1.43 -0.82
N GLY A 178 -43.69 2.09 0.27
CA GLY A 178 -44.64 2.53 1.30
C GLY A 178 -45.64 3.59 0.83
N LYS A 179 -45.26 4.44 -0.14
CA LYS A 179 -46.16 5.46 -0.70
C LYS A 179 -47.12 4.94 -1.79
N ARG A 180 -46.85 3.77 -2.38
CA ARG A 180 -47.70 3.17 -3.45
C ARG A 180 -48.73 2.15 -2.94
N GLY A 181 -48.64 1.71 -1.68
CA GLY A 181 -49.62 0.81 -1.05
C GLY A 181 -50.59 1.50 -0.09
N ALA A 182 -50.58 2.83 -0.05
CA ALA A 182 -51.44 3.65 0.82
C ALA A 182 -52.28 4.65 0.01
N SER A 183 -52.44 4.40 -1.30
CA SER A 183 -53.36 5.11 -2.19
C SER A 183 -54.39 4.13 -2.74
#